data_AF-A0A1L5F898-F1
#
_entry.id   AF-A0A1L5F898-F1
#
_cell.length_a   1.000
_cell.length_b   1.000
_cell.length_c   1.000
_cell.angle_alpha   90.00
_cell.angle_beta   90.00
_cell.angle_gamma   90.00
#
_symmetry.space_group_name_H-M   'P 1'
#
loop_
_entity.id
_entity.type
_entity.pdbx_description
1 polymer ?
#
loop_
_entity_poly.entity_id
_entity_poly.type
_entity_poly.pdbx_seq_one_letter_code
_entity_poly.pdbx_strand_id
1 'polypeptide(L)'
;MNLNIFKLFPEMIKDQNKYPFPHTNMTFKALVDAAIPKTPKLAENHGPIQLFGALDCNIHGYEIWILNHFVSLHIPPLDVNIHLANSTAKMLDMAARQLIDSKENKKSIDSKLFREKYIFASLEPEDRFRAISLLEELKINPANLPLPFYNNPGLIVSLTAGIVMFITIGYYTEWSAYGSTSMETPNKRKLKQFPIGWEQVEYPGPSKGYHAFRGYL
;
A
#
# COMPACT_ATOMS: atom_id res chain seq x y z
N MET A 1 17.41 -25.00 4.26
CA MET A 1 17.94 -25.12 2.88
C MET A 1 18.11 -23.71 2.35
N ASN A 2 19.36 -23.21 2.25
CA ASN A 2 19.64 -21.84 1.78
C ASN A 2 19.37 -21.77 0.26
N LEU A 3 18.14 -21.41 -0.13
CA LEU A 3 17.89 -21.00 -1.51
C LEU A 3 18.52 -19.63 -1.71
N ASN A 4 19.56 -19.59 -2.54
CA ASN A 4 20.22 -18.36 -2.91
C ASN A 4 19.22 -17.46 -3.63
N ILE A 5 18.92 -16.27 -3.09
CA ILE A 5 17.94 -15.31 -3.65
C ILE A 5 18.20 -15.04 -5.13
N PHE A 6 19.46 -15.18 -5.55
CA PHE A 6 19.91 -15.11 -6.94
C PHE A 6 19.25 -16.11 -7.90
N LYS A 7 18.86 -17.30 -7.43
CA LYS A 7 18.19 -18.33 -8.23
C LYS A 7 16.70 -18.05 -8.45
N LEU A 8 16.08 -17.23 -7.60
CA LEU A 8 14.67 -16.86 -7.70
C LEU A 8 14.46 -15.62 -8.59
N PHE A 9 15.51 -14.83 -8.88
CA PHE A 9 15.39 -13.63 -9.71
C PHE A 9 14.84 -13.88 -11.13
N PRO A 10 15.28 -14.91 -11.87
CA PRO A 10 14.72 -15.16 -13.21
C PRO A 10 13.21 -15.42 -13.16
N GLU A 11 12.74 -16.18 -12.16
CA GLU A 11 11.32 -16.45 -11.95
C GLU A 11 10.57 -15.19 -11.51
N MET A 12 11.16 -14.43 -10.57
CA MET A 12 10.63 -13.17 -10.12
C MET A 12 10.48 -12.14 -11.22
N ILE A 13 11.29 -12.17 -12.29
CA ILE A 13 11.19 -11.26 -13.44
C ILE A 13 10.19 -11.81 -14.47
N LYS A 14 10.23 -13.12 -14.73
CA LYS A 14 9.41 -13.78 -15.75
C LYS A 14 7.90 -13.67 -15.45
N ASP A 15 7.52 -13.77 -14.18
CA ASP A 15 6.12 -13.81 -13.77
C ASP A 15 5.56 -12.43 -13.36
N GLN A 16 6.31 -11.33 -13.58
CA GLN A 16 5.81 -10.00 -13.23
C GLN A 16 4.75 -9.53 -14.21
N ASN A 17 3.67 -8.99 -13.64
CA ASN A 17 2.76 -8.14 -14.37
C ASN A 17 2.90 -6.71 -13.86
N LYS A 18 3.27 -5.80 -14.76
CA LYS A 18 3.38 -4.36 -14.50
C LYS A 18 2.03 -3.76 -14.12
N TYR A 19 0.93 -4.29 -14.65
CA TYR A 19 -0.40 -3.77 -14.41
C TYR A 19 -1.05 -4.49 -13.23
N PRO A 20 -1.73 -3.75 -12.33
CA PRO A 20 -2.45 -4.36 -11.23
C PRO A 20 -3.62 -5.18 -11.77
N PHE A 21 -3.77 -6.39 -11.25
CA PHE A 21 -4.98 -7.18 -11.51
C PHE A 21 -6.21 -6.52 -10.85
N PRO A 22 -7.44 -6.84 -11.30
CA PRO A 22 -8.65 -6.35 -10.64
C PRO A 22 -8.68 -6.62 -9.13
N HIS A 23 -8.25 -7.81 -8.69
CA HIS A 23 -8.15 -8.16 -7.28
C HIS A 23 -7.14 -7.32 -6.51
N THR A 24 -5.98 -7.04 -7.10
CA THR A 24 -4.96 -6.16 -6.52
C THR A 24 -5.58 -4.80 -6.18
N ASN A 25 -6.33 -4.23 -7.12
CA ASN A 25 -7.00 -2.95 -6.90
C ASN A 25 -8.03 -3.01 -5.75
N MET A 26 -8.85 -4.06 -5.70
CA MET A 26 -9.82 -4.24 -4.61
C MET A 26 -9.15 -4.41 -3.24
N THR A 27 -8.07 -5.19 -3.18
CA THR A 27 -7.28 -5.40 -1.95
C THR A 27 -6.70 -4.09 -1.43
N PHE A 28 -6.07 -3.29 -2.29
CA PHE A 28 -5.51 -2.01 -1.86
C PHE A 28 -6.59 -0.97 -1.53
N LYS A 29 -7.73 -0.95 -2.24
CA LYS A 29 -8.87 -0.12 -1.85
C LYS A 29 -9.35 -0.45 -0.44
N ALA A 30 -9.52 -1.73 -0.13
CA ALA A 30 -9.94 -2.17 1.19
C ALA A 30 -8.89 -1.88 2.28
N LEU A 31 -7.60 -1.97 1.94
CA LEU A 31 -6.50 -1.64 2.85
C LEU A 31 -6.50 -0.15 3.21
N VAL A 32 -6.47 0.74 2.22
CA VAL A 32 -6.38 2.18 2.49
C VAL A 32 -7.63 2.73 3.16
N ASP A 33 -8.81 2.17 2.83
CA ASP A 33 -10.07 2.52 3.49
C ASP A 33 -10.09 2.12 4.97
N ALA A 34 -9.49 0.96 5.31
CA ALA A 34 -9.36 0.55 6.70
C ALA A 34 -8.37 1.43 7.49
N ALA A 35 -7.28 1.87 6.85
CA ALA A 35 -6.25 2.69 7.49
C ALA A 35 -6.67 4.14 7.71
N ILE A 36 -7.29 4.77 6.71
CA ILE A 36 -7.75 6.16 6.78
C ILE A 36 -9.16 6.22 6.19
N PRO A 37 -10.18 5.82 6.97
CA PRO A 37 -11.57 5.83 6.54
C PRO A 37 -12.11 7.26 6.44
N LYS A 38 -13.29 7.41 5.82
CA LYS A 38 -14.06 8.65 5.94
C LYS A 38 -14.44 8.92 7.39
N THR A 39 -14.38 10.18 7.82
CA THR A 39 -14.69 10.57 9.21
C THR A 39 -15.85 11.56 9.29
N PRO A 40 -17.11 11.14 9.03
CA PRO A 40 -18.26 12.06 9.02
C PRO A 40 -18.47 12.79 10.35
N LYS A 41 -18.28 12.10 11.48
CA LYS A 41 -18.37 12.71 12.82
C LYS A 41 -17.30 13.78 13.05
N LEU A 42 -16.11 13.63 12.46
CA LEU A 42 -15.06 14.64 12.56
C LEU A 42 -15.43 15.85 11.68
N ALA A 43 -16.01 15.59 10.50
CA ALA A 43 -16.50 16.65 9.62
C ALA A 43 -17.63 17.49 10.22
N GLU A 44 -18.53 16.89 11.00
CA GLU A 44 -19.56 17.60 11.77
C GLU A 44 -18.96 18.60 12.77
N ASN A 45 -17.84 18.23 13.40
CA ASN A 45 -17.22 19.02 14.48
C ASN A 45 -16.16 20.02 14.00
N HIS A 46 -15.45 19.70 12.91
CA HIS A 46 -14.25 20.40 12.46
C HIS A 46 -14.30 20.84 10.99
N GLY A 47 -15.46 20.72 10.35
CA GLY A 47 -15.70 21.19 8.98
C GLY A 47 -15.55 20.12 7.90
N PRO A 48 -16.10 20.37 6.70
CA PRO A 48 -16.29 19.36 5.66
C PRO A 48 -14.97 18.75 5.14
N ILE A 49 -13.85 19.46 5.25
CA ILE A 49 -12.54 18.98 4.80
C ILE A 49 -12.10 17.71 5.55
N GLN A 50 -12.58 17.52 6.78
CA GLN A 50 -12.27 16.34 7.58
C GLN A 50 -13.02 15.07 7.13
N LEU A 51 -13.98 15.19 6.19
CA LEU A 51 -14.75 14.03 5.71
C LEU A 51 -13.90 13.03 4.93
N PHE A 52 -12.98 13.54 4.10
CA PHE A 52 -12.30 12.77 3.07
C PHE A 52 -11.34 11.73 3.66
N GLY A 53 -11.43 10.48 3.20
CA GLY A 53 -10.52 9.40 3.55
C GLY A 53 -9.50 9.12 2.44
N ALA A 54 -8.70 8.08 2.63
CA ALA A 54 -7.66 7.71 1.67
C ALA A 54 -8.21 7.24 0.31
N LEU A 55 -9.44 6.70 0.27
CA LEU A 55 -10.10 6.36 -0.99
C LEU A 55 -10.43 7.59 -1.84
N ASP A 56 -10.90 8.68 -1.23
CA ASP A 56 -11.21 9.92 -1.93
C ASP A 56 -9.94 10.56 -2.52
N CYS A 57 -8.80 10.31 -1.88
CA CYS A 57 -7.48 10.78 -2.29
C CYS A 57 -6.74 9.83 -3.26
N ASN A 58 -7.39 8.75 -3.73
CA ASN A 58 -6.80 7.73 -4.61
C ASN A 58 -5.49 7.11 -4.07
N ILE A 59 -5.37 6.93 -2.75
CA ILE A 59 -4.13 6.43 -2.13
C ILE A 59 -3.86 4.96 -2.47
N HIS A 60 -4.87 4.15 -2.74
CA HIS A 60 -4.66 2.80 -3.27
C HIS A 60 -3.86 2.81 -4.58
N GLY A 61 -4.04 3.83 -5.42
CA GLY A 61 -3.25 4.03 -6.64
C GLY A 61 -1.80 4.39 -6.32
N TYR A 62 -1.57 5.27 -5.33
CA TYR A 62 -0.23 5.57 -4.81
C TYR A 62 0.48 4.30 -4.34
N GLU A 63 -0.22 3.51 -3.53
CA GLU A 63 0.33 2.32 -2.89
C GLU A 63 0.74 1.26 -3.92
N ILE A 64 -0.10 1.02 -4.93
CA ILE A 64 0.26 0.16 -6.07
C ILE A 64 1.48 0.73 -6.81
N TRP A 65 1.52 2.05 -7.04
CA TRP A 65 2.62 2.69 -7.76
C TRP A 65 3.93 2.55 -6.98
N ILE A 66 3.96 2.88 -5.67
CA ILE A 66 5.18 2.79 -4.88
C ILE A 66 5.66 1.34 -4.81
N LEU A 67 4.78 0.37 -4.55
CA LEU A 67 5.16 -1.05 -4.52
C LEU A 67 5.73 -1.56 -5.84
N ASN A 68 5.30 -1.00 -6.96
CA ASN A 68 5.81 -1.37 -8.27
C ASN A 68 7.13 -0.68 -8.65
N HIS A 69 7.58 0.32 -7.88
CA HIS A 69 8.81 1.08 -8.11
C HIS A 69 9.73 1.14 -6.88
N PHE A 70 9.38 0.44 -5.79
CA PHE A 70 10.10 0.48 -4.52
C PHE A 70 11.40 -0.30 -4.58
N VAL A 71 11.41 -1.43 -5.29
CA VAL A 71 12.57 -2.31 -5.43
C VAL A 71 12.97 -2.37 -6.90
N SER A 72 14.23 -2.06 -7.17
CA SER A 72 14.83 -2.10 -8.50
C SER A 72 16.13 -2.88 -8.47
N LEU A 73 16.32 -3.78 -9.42
CA LEU A 73 17.55 -4.54 -9.59
C LEU A 73 18.44 -3.84 -10.61
N HIS A 74 19.63 -3.43 -10.15
CA HIS A 74 20.64 -2.80 -10.99
C HIS A 74 21.83 -3.76 -11.15
N ILE A 75 21.86 -4.51 -12.25
CA ILE A 75 22.99 -5.38 -12.63
C ILE A 75 23.40 -4.98 -14.05
N PRO A 76 24.44 -4.17 -14.24
CA PRO A 76 24.82 -3.68 -15.57
C PRO A 76 24.89 -4.81 -16.61
N PRO A 77 24.20 -4.69 -17.77
CA PRO A 77 23.45 -3.53 -18.29
C PRO A 77 21.94 -3.50 -17.96
N LEU A 78 21.46 -4.39 -17.10
CA LEU A 78 20.06 -4.58 -16.74
C LEU A 78 19.61 -3.66 -15.58
N ASP A 79 18.53 -2.92 -15.81
CA ASP A 79 17.80 -2.16 -14.78
C ASP A 79 16.32 -2.56 -14.84
N VAL A 80 15.83 -3.23 -13.81
CA VAL A 80 14.49 -3.82 -13.77
C VAL A 80 13.83 -3.54 -12.43
N ASN A 81 12.66 -2.90 -12.47
CA ASN A 81 11.79 -2.78 -11.31
C ASN A 81 11.15 -4.13 -10.97
N ILE A 82 11.04 -4.43 -9.68
CA ILE A 82 10.33 -5.59 -9.17
C ILE A 82 8.92 -5.14 -8.79
N HIS A 83 7.93 -5.57 -9.58
CA HIS A 83 6.54 -5.17 -9.38
C HIS A 83 5.87 -5.95 -8.24
N LEU A 84 5.91 -5.40 -7.02
CA LEU A 84 5.45 -6.11 -5.81
C LEU A 84 3.93 -6.09 -5.61
N ALA A 85 3.19 -5.17 -6.23
CA ALA A 85 1.78 -4.92 -5.86
C ALA A 85 0.91 -6.18 -5.97
N ASN A 86 1.02 -6.91 -7.07
CA ASN A 86 0.22 -8.11 -7.32
C ASN A 86 0.55 -9.24 -6.32
N SER A 87 1.84 -9.49 -6.07
CA SER A 87 2.27 -10.50 -5.09
C SER A 87 1.90 -10.10 -3.67
N THR A 88 1.93 -8.80 -3.35
CA THR A 88 1.53 -8.27 -2.04
C THR A 88 0.05 -8.50 -1.81
N ALA A 89 -0.81 -8.21 -2.79
CA ALA A 89 -2.24 -8.48 -2.67
C ALA A 89 -2.53 -9.97 -2.42
N LYS A 90 -1.82 -10.85 -3.15
CA LYS A 90 -1.92 -12.31 -2.94
C LYS A 90 -1.42 -12.74 -1.56
N MET A 91 -0.32 -12.16 -1.06
CA MET A 91 0.17 -12.41 0.30
C MET A 91 -0.87 -12.03 1.36
N LEU A 92 -1.53 -10.87 1.18
CA LEU A 92 -2.60 -10.41 2.06
C LEU A 92 -3.82 -11.35 2.03
N ASP A 93 -4.23 -11.84 0.85
CA ASP A 93 -5.31 -12.84 0.73
C ASP A 93 -4.98 -14.16 1.43
N MET A 94 -3.71 -14.59 1.37
CA MET A 94 -3.26 -15.79 2.07
C MET A 94 -3.30 -15.60 3.59
N ALA A 95 -2.94 -14.42 4.07
CA ALA A 95 -3.04 -14.09 5.49
C ALA A 95 -4.49 -13.99 5.97
N ALA A 96 -5.35 -13.37 5.17
CA ALA A 96 -6.78 -13.33 5.44
C ALA A 96 -7.38 -14.74 5.52
N ARG A 97 -6.99 -15.63 4.60
CA ARG A 97 -7.40 -17.04 4.62
C ARG A 97 -6.96 -17.74 5.90
N GLN A 98 -5.71 -17.56 6.34
CA GLN A 98 -5.24 -18.13 7.60
C GLN A 98 -6.06 -17.65 8.80
N LEU A 99 -6.41 -16.36 8.85
CA LEU A 99 -7.24 -15.80 9.92
C LEU A 99 -8.64 -16.44 9.96
N ILE A 100 -9.25 -16.64 8.79
CA ILE A 100 -10.58 -17.27 8.64
C ILE A 100 -10.53 -18.75 9.01
N ASP A 101 -9.53 -19.48 8.52
CA ASP A 101 -9.38 -20.91 8.78
C ASP A 101 -9.14 -21.18 10.28
N SER A 102 -8.51 -20.22 10.97
CA SER A 102 -8.34 -20.22 12.43
C SER A 102 -9.62 -19.81 13.19
N LYS A 103 -10.70 -19.43 12.49
CA LYS A 103 -11.98 -18.93 13.04
C LYS A 103 -11.83 -17.73 13.96
N GLU A 104 -10.81 -16.92 13.69
CA GLU A 104 -10.47 -15.79 14.53
C GLU A 104 -11.09 -14.47 14.04
N ASN A 105 -11.60 -14.42 12.81
CA ASN A 105 -12.26 -13.25 12.24
C ASN A 105 -13.57 -12.93 12.97
N LYS A 106 -13.84 -11.63 13.18
CA LYS A 106 -15.00 -11.14 13.95
C LYS A 106 -16.33 -11.47 13.32
N LYS A 107 -16.38 -11.49 11.99
CA LYS A 107 -17.61 -11.69 11.22
C LYS A 107 -17.43 -12.73 10.15
N SER A 108 -18.39 -13.64 10.05
CA SER A 108 -18.43 -14.64 8.97
C SER A 108 -18.40 -13.95 7.61
N ILE A 109 -17.56 -14.47 6.71
CA ILE A 109 -17.47 -13.98 5.34
C ILE A 109 -18.54 -14.66 4.50
N ASP A 110 -19.13 -13.91 3.56
CA ASP A 110 -19.99 -14.48 2.54
C ASP A 110 -19.22 -15.50 1.68
N SER A 111 -19.75 -16.72 1.60
CA SER A 111 -19.27 -17.81 0.75
C SER A 111 -19.07 -17.45 -0.72
N LYS A 112 -19.76 -16.42 -1.24
CA LYS A 112 -19.61 -15.92 -2.61
C LYS A 112 -18.32 -15.10 -2.76
N LEU A 113 -18.10 -14.14 -1.87
CA LEU A 113 -16.89 -13.30 -1.85
C LEU A 113 -15.63 -14.14 -1.61
N PHE A 114 -15.74 -15.19 -0.78
CA PHE A 114 -14.68 -16.15 -0.54
C PHE A 114 -14.20 -16.88 -1.82
N ARG A 115 -15.09 -17.07 -2.81
CA ARG A 115 -14.76 -17.76 -4.07
C ARG A 115 -14.07 -16.86 -5.09
N GLU A 116 -14.23 -15.54 -5.01
CA GLU A 116 -13.73 -14.60 -6.02
C GLU A 116 -12.28 -14.14 -5.79
N LYS A 117 -11.55 -14.75 -4.85
CA LYS A 117 -10.17 -14.39 -4.47
C LYS A 117 -10.02 -12.95 -3.95
N TYR A 118 -11.08 -12.36 -3.40
CA TYR A 118 -11.05 -11.05 -2.73
C TYR A 118 -11.10 -11.22 -1.20
N ILE A 119 -10.32 -12.17 -0.66
CA ILE A 119 -10.50 -12.66 0.71
C ILE A 119 -10.15 -11.55 1.70
N PHE A 120 -9.00 -10.91 1.52
CA PHE A 120 -8.57 -9.80 2.36
C PHE A 120 -9.53 -8.62 2.28
N ALA A 121 -9.96 -8.26 1.07
CA ALA A 121 -10.88 -7.15 0.85
C ALA A 121 -12.27 -7.40 1.50
N SER A 122 -12.64 -8.67 1.69
CA SER A 122 -13.92 -9.07 2.29
C SER A 122 -13.90 -9.10 3.82
N LEU A 123 -12.72 -8.97 4.45
CA LEU A 123 -12.62 -8.83 5.90
C LEU A 123 -13.18 -7.49 6.37
N GLU A 124 -13.68 -7.47 7.61
CA GLU A 124 -13.96 -6.22 8.33
C GLU A 124 -12.65 -5.43 8.53
N PRO A 125 -12.69 -4.08 8.63
CA PRO A 125 -11.49 -3.25 8.68
C PRO A 125 -10.45 -3.68 9.73
N GLU A 126 -10.90 -4.05 10.93
CA GLU A 126 -9.99 -4.50 12.00
C GLU A 126 -9.35 -5.87 11.72
N ASP A 127 -10.09 -6.79 11.09
CA ASP A 127 -9.57 -8.10 10.73
C ASP A 127 -8.52 -8.01 9.60
N ARG A 128 -8.57 -6.97 8.76
CA ARG A 128 -7.52 -6.69 7.77
C ARG A 128 -6.18 -6.42 8.47
N PHE A 129 -6.17 -5.60 9.52
CA PHE A 129 -4.96 -5.37 10.32
C PHE A 129 -4.50 -6.61 11.07
N ARG A 130 -5.44 -7.41 11.60
CA ARG A 130 -5.08 -8.70 12.23
C ARG A 130 -4.45 -9.67 11.24
N ALA A 131 -4.93 -9.72 10.00
CA ALA A 131 -4.28 -10.51 8.94
C ALA A 131 -2.86 -9.99 8.64
N ILE A 132 -2.64 -8.68 8.64
CA ILE A 132 -1.28 -8.10 8.52
C ILE A 132 -0.41 -8.50 9.72
N SER A 133 -0.93 -8.47 10.94
CA SER A 133 -0.19 -8.91 12.13
C SER A 133 0.24 -10.39 12.07
N LEU A 134 -0.56 -11.28 11.45
CA LEU A 134 -0.14 -12.67 11.22
C LEU A 134 1.11 -12.78 10.34
N LEU A 135 1.28 -11.87 9.37
CA LEU A 135 2.46 -11.81 8.53
C LEU A 135 3.66 -11.19 9.27
N GLU A 136 3.44 -10.11 10.01
CA GLU A 136 4.47 -9.42 10.82
C GLU A 136 5.07 -10.34 11.88
N GLU A 137 4.21 -11.12 12.56
CA GLU A 137 4.61 -12.08 13.58
C GLU A 137 5.11 -13.41 12.99
N LEU A 138 5.20 -13.52 11.66
CA LEU A 138 5.60 -14.75 10.95
C LEU A 138 4.79 -16.00 11.34
N LYS A 139 3.52 -15.81 11.73
CA LYS A 139 2.58 -16.90 12.04
C LYS A 139 2.14 -17.67 10.79
N ILE A 140 2.45 -17.14 9.60
CA ILE A 140 2.25 -17.81 8.32
C ILE A 140 3.59 -18.36 7.86
N ASN A 141 3.61 -19.65 7.52
CA ASN A 141 4.80 -20.30 6.99
C ASN A 141 5.27 -19.60 5.70
N PRO A 142 6.48 -18.99 5.67
CA PRO A 142 6.98 -18.29 4.48
C PRO A 142 7.09 -19.18 3.24
N ALA A 143 7.19 -20.50 3.39
CA ALA A 143 7.20 -21.44 2.27
C ALA A 143 5.87 -21.51 1.51
N ASN A 144 4.77 -21.03 2.10
CA ASN A 144 3.47 -21.01 1.45
C ASN A 144 3.24 -19.73 0.64
N LEU A 145 3.99 -18.67 0.91
CA LEU A 145 3.76 -17.34 0.34
C LEU A 145 4.24 -17.23 -1.11
N PRO A 146 3.65 -16.33 -1.93
CA PRO A 146 4.04 -16.17 -3.32
C PRO A 146 5.43 -15.56 -3.43
N LEU A 147 6.10 -15.77 -4.56
CA LEU A 147 7.28 -14.97 -4.89
C LEU A 147 6.92 -13.47 -4.92
N PRO A 148 7.79 -12.59 -4.41
CA PRO A 148 9.13 -12.85 -3.86
C PRO A 148 9.19 -13.14 -2.35
N PHE A 149 8.06 -13.29 -1.67
CA PHE A 149 7.97 -13.53 -0.23
C PHE A 149 8.28 -14.98 0.17
N TYR A 150 8.22 -15.91 -0.79
CA TYR A 150 8.56 -17.31 -0.59
C TYR A 150 9.89 -17.47 0.16
N ASN A 151 9.83 -18.10 1.34
CA ASN A 151 10.99 -18.34 2.22
C ASN A 151 11.83 -17.08 2.52
N ASN A 152 11.20 -15.90 2.53
CA ASN A 152 11.86 -14.62 2.77
C ASN A 152 11.19 -13.84 3.91
N PRO A 153 11.39 -14.25 5.18
CA PRO A 153 10.81 -13.60 6.35
C PRO A 153 11.21 -12.12 6.47
N GLY A 154 12.44 -11.77 6.09
CA GLY A 154 12.91 -10.38 6.12
C GLY A 154 12.11 -9.47 5.19
N LEU A 155 11.82 -9.92 3.96
CA LEU A 155 11.01 -9.16 3.02
C LEU A 155 9.55 -9.07 3.46
N ILE A 156 8.99 -10.15 4.02
CA ILE A 156 7.62 -10.17 4.55
C ILE A 156 7.47 -9.08 5.62
N VAL A 157 8.30 -9.14 6.67
CA VAL A 157 8.25 -8.19 7.80
C VAL A 157 8.53 -6.76 7.35
N SER A 158 9.52 -6.56 6.49
CA SER A 158 9.86 -5.22 5.98
C SER A 158 8.70 -4.62 5.19
N LEU A 159 8.04 -5.44 4.36
CA LEU A 159 6.94 -4.95 3.54
C LEU A 159 5.68 -4.69 4.37
N THR A 160 5.32 -5.57 5.29
CA THR A 160 4.14 -5.37 6.14
C THR A 160 4.30 -4.18 7.08
N ALA A 161 5.50 -3.96 7.63
CA ALA A 161 5.80 -2.74 8.38
C ALA A 161 5.72 -1.47 7.49
N GLY A 162 6.16 -1.58 6.23
CA GLY A 162 6.16 -0.47 5.28
C GLY A 162 4.78 -0.13 4.69
N ILE A 163 3.89 -1.11 4.51
CA ILE A 163 2.65 -0.95 3.74
C ILE A 163 1.73 0.12 4.37
N VAL A 164 1.52 0.06 5.70
CA VAL A 164 0.71 1.05 6.42
C VAL A 164 1.40 2.42 6.45
N MET A 165 2.73 2.44 6.55
CA MET A 165 3.51 3.68 6.48
C MET A 165 3.35 4.36 5.12
N PHE A 166 3.36 3.60 4.01
CA PHE A 166 3.15 4.16 2.68
C PHE A 166 1.78 4.81 2.54
N ILE A 167 0.73 4.22 3.09
CA ILE A 167 -0.62 4.85 3.09
C ILE A 167 -0.56 6.23 3.73
N THR A 168 0.09 6.32 4.90
CA THR A 168 0.24 7.57 5.65
C THR A 168 1.05 8.61 4.85
N ILE A 169 2.17 8.19 4.27
CA ILE A 169 3.00 9.07 3.42
C ILE A 169 2.18 9.55 2.21
N GLY A 170 1.52 8.66 1.49
CA GLY A 170 0.71 9.03 0.33
C GLY A 170 -0.42 9.99 0.67
N TYR A 171 -1.06 9.80 1.82
CA TYR A 171 -2.21 10.61 2.24
C TYR A 171 -1.82 12.03 2.68
N TYR A 172 -0.75 12.17 3.46
CA TYR A 172 -0.30 13.46 3.98
C TYR A 172 0.73 14.17 3.09
N THR A 173 1.12 13.57 1.96
CA THR A 173 1.90 14.25 0.91
C THR A 173 0.99 14.89 -0.12
N GLU A 174 1.62 15.59 -1.06
CA GLU A 174 0.96 16.24 -2.17
C GLU A 174 0.46 15.27 -3.27
N TRP A 175 0.56 13.95 -3.05
CA TRP A 175 0.24 12.94 -4.06
C TRP A 175 -1.14 13.11 -4.69
N SER A 176 -2.17 13.28 -3.85
CA SER A 176 -3.56 13.44 -4.29
C SER A 176 -3.78 14.71 -5.13
N ALA A 177 -2.90 15.70 -5.01
CA ALA A 177 -2.98 16.97 -5.73
C ALA A 177 -2.34 16.95 -7.12
N TYR A 178 -1.55 15.93 -7.48
CA TYR A 178 -0.91 15.86 -8.80
C TYR A 178 -1.88 15.52 -9.95
N GLY A 179 -3.08 15.03 -9.62
CA GLY A 179 -4.09 14.62 -10.60
C GLY A 179 -3.53 13.63 -11.63
N SER A 180 -3.70 13.94 -12.92
CA SER A 180 -3.24 13.08 -14.03
C SER A 180 -1.72 12.91 -14.11
N THR A 181 -0.93 13.76 -13.46
CA THR A 181 0.54 13.69 -13.50
C THR A 181 1.13 12.86 -12.35
N SER A 182 0.30 12.37 -11.42
CA SER A 182 0.74 11.63 -10.22
C SER A 182 1.68 10.46 -10.52
N MET A 183 1.41 9.73 -11.61
CA MET A 183 2.20 8.57 -12.03
C MET A 183 3.44 8.90 -12.86
N GLU A 184 3.68 10.18 -13.16
CA GLU A 184 4.86 10.62 -13.91
C GLU A 184 6.12 10.68 -13.02
N THR A 185 7.28 10.87 -13.63
CA THR A 185 8.55 11.07 -12.93
C THR A 185 8.51 12.37 -12.12
N PRO A 186 9.25 12.48 -11.00
CA PRO A 186 9.17 13.64 -10.10
C PRO A 186 9.29 15.01 -10.78
N ASN A 187 10.15 15.13 -11.80
CA ASN A 187 10.36 16.35 -12.57
C ASN A 187 9.20 16.75 -13.50
N LYS A 188 8.23 15.87 -13.73
CA LYS A 188 7.06 16.15 -14.59
C LYS A 188 5.75 16.26 -13.81
N ARG A 189 5.75 15.89 -12.53
CA ARG A 189 4.59 16.05 -11.63
C ARG A 189 4.27 17.53 -11.45
N LYS A 190 2.98 17.88 -11.52
CA LYS A 190 2.49 19.25 -11.34
C LYS A 190 1.29 19.24 -10.42
N LEU A 191 1.34 20.09 -9.38
CA LEU A 191 0.20 20.31 -8.50
C LEU A 191 -0.92 20.96 -9.30
N LYS A 192 -2.11 20.36 -9.23
CA LYS A 192 -3.34 20.88 -9.85
C LYS A 192 -4.27 21.56 -8.85
N GLN A 193 -4.10 21.23 -7.57
CA GLN A 193 -4.91 21.74 -6.47
C GLN A 193 -4.08 21.75 -5.19
N PHE A 194 -4.64 22.31 -4.12
CA PHE A 194 -4.05 22.18 -2.79
C PHE A 194 -4.27 20.76 -2.27
N PRO A 195 -3.26 20.09 -1.67
CA PRO A 195 -3.44 18.74 -1.15
C PRO A 195 -4.46 18.67 -0.01
N ILE A 196 -5.39 17.72 -0.09
CA ILE A 196 -6.44 17.53 0.92
C ILE A 196 -5.82 17.29 2.30
N GLY A 197 -4.83 16.40 2.38
CA GLY A 197 -4.15 16.11 3.65
C GLY A 197 -3.47 17.33 4.27
N TRP A 198 -2.98 18.28 3.45
CA TRP A 198 -2.39 19.52 3.97
C TRP A 198 -3.46 20.45 4.53
N GLU A 199 -4.58 20.58 3.83
CA GLU A 199 -5.71 21.39 4.28
C GLU A 199 -6.30 20.87 5.60
N GLN A 200 -6.43 19.55 5.73
CA GLN A 200 -6.93 18.90 6.94
C GLN A 200 -6.08 19.17 8.18
N VAL A 201 -4.77 19.36 8.02
CA VAL A 201 -3.84 19.63 9.14
C VAL A 201 -3.37 21.08 9.18
N GLU A 202 -4.02 21.97 8.41
CA GLU A 202 -3.66 23.39 8.28
C GLU A 202 -2.18 23.62 7.90
N TYR A 203 -1.55 22.67 7.21
CA TYR A 203 -0.17 22.81 6.75
C TYR A 203 -0.14 23.78 5.57
N PRO A 204 0.58 24.92 5.66
CA PRO A 204 0.55 25.96 4.62
C PRO A 204 1.32 25.59 3.34
N GLY A 205 1.90 24.39 3.28
CA GLY A 205 2.78 23.97 2.20
C GLY A 205 4.23 24.41 2.39
N PRO A 206 5.13 24.02 1.46
CA PRO A 206 6.54 24.35 1.53
C PRO A 206 6.75 25.86 1.41
N SER A 207 7.48 26.43 2.37
CA SER A 207 7.92 27.82 2.28
C SER A 207 9.07 27.97 1.28
N LYS A 208 9.17 29.12 0.63
CA LYS A 208 10.31 29.44 -0.23
C LYS A 208 11.56 29.55 0.64
N GLY A 209 12.51 28.63 0.48
CA GLY A 209 13.70 28.53 1.33
C GLY A 209 14.51 29.84 1.47
N TYR A 210 14.54 30.71 0.45
CA TYR A 210 15.22 32.00 0.55
C TYR A 210 14.51 33.02 1.46
N HIS A 211 13.19 32.90 1.67
CA HIS A 211 12.46 33.66 2.68
C HIS A 211 12.67 33.10 4.10
N ALA A 212 13.14 31.85 4.23
CA ALA A 212 13.38 31.19 5.51
C ALA A 212 14.74 31.53 6.14
N PHE A 213 15.57 32.37 5.50
CA PHE A 213 16.89 32.75 6.02
C PHE A 213 16.87 33.52 7.34
N ARG A 214 15.72 33.91 7.92
CA ARG A 214 15.58 34.55 9.24
C ARG A 214 16.67 35.60 9.56
N GLY A 215 17.18 36.33 8.56
CA GLY A 215 18.22 37.34 8.72
C GLY A 215 19.68 36.87 8.79
N TYR A 216 20.02 35.62 8.44
CA TYR A 216 21.42 35.17 8.35
C TYR A 216 21.95 35.27 6.91
N LEU A 217 22.49 36.43 6.57
CA LEU A 217 23.42 36.65 5.44
C LEU A 217 24.61 37.45 5.94
#